data_AF-A0A523FPE2-F1
#
_entry.id   AF-A0A523FPE2-F1
#
_cell.length_a   1.000
_cell.length_b   1.000
_cell.length_c   1.000
_cell.angle_alpha   90.00
_cell.angle_beta   90.00
_cell.angle_gamma   90.00
#
_symmetry.space_group_name_H-M   'P 1'
#
loop_
_entity.id
_entity.type
_entity.pdbx_description
1 polymer ?
#
loop_
_entity_poly.entity_id
_entity_poly.type
_entity_poly.pdbx_seq_one_letter_code
_entity_poly.pdbx_strand_id
1 'polypeptide(L)'
;MSLALVIGGLFALSPPALAKEKPEFTIIIKDHRFDPEVLYVPAGVKIKLIVINEDPTPEEFESYELNREKIIGGGRKATIYIGPL
;
A
#
# COMPACT_ATOMS: atom_id res chain seq x y z
N MET A 1 38.20 -1.25 -52.24
CA MET A 1 38.29 -0.61 -50.91
C MET A 1 36.87 -0.53 -50.34
N SER A 2 36.46 -1.57 -49.61
CA SER A 2 35.09 -1.69 -49.13
C SER A 2 34.94 -0.89 -47.83
N LEU A 3 34.13 0.17 -47.88
CA LEU A 3 33.82 1.02 -46.74
C LEU A 3 32.74 0.32 -45.89
N ALA A 4 33.15 -0.27 -44.77
CA ALA A 4 32.22 -0.86 -43.81
C ALA A 4 31.60 0.26 -42.95
N LEU A 5 30.31 0.54 -43.17
CA LEU A 5 29.52 1.45 -42.34
C LEU A 5 29.19 0.73 -41.02
N VAL A 6 29.93 1.07 -39.96
CA VAL A 6 29.63 0.61 -38.60
C VAL A 6 28.44 1.43 -38.08
N ILE A 7 27.25 0.85 -38.12
CA ILE A 7 26.06 1.42 -37.47
C ILE A 7 26.25 1.21 -35.96
N GLY A 8 26.83 2.20 -35.29
CA GLY A 8 26.94 2.25 -33.84
C GLY A 8 25.55 2.39 -33.23
N GLY A 9 24.96 1.28 -32.79
CA GLY A 9 23.68 1.27 -32.08
C GLY A 9 23.82 1.97 -30.73
N LEU A 10 23.16 3.12 -30.58
CA LEU A 10 23.04 3.86 -29.32
C LEU A 10 22.08 3.10 -28.39
N PHE A 11 22.60 2.14 -27.62
CA PHE A 11 21.85 1.54 -26.52
C PHE A 11 21.70 2.58 -25.40
N ALA A 12 20.52 3.20 -25.33
CA ALA A 12 20.16 4.03 -24.19
C ALA A 12 20.01 3.15 -22.94
N LEU A 13 21.01 3.18 -22.05
CA LEU A 13 20.87 2.64 -20.70
C LEU A 13 19.83 3.49 -19.96
N SER A 14 18.60 2.98 -19.88
CA SER A 14 17.61 3.54 -18.96
C SER A 14 18.01 3.17 -17.53
N PRO A 15 18.10 4.14 -16.59
CA PRO A 15 18.35 3.82 -15.20
C PRO A 15 17.20 2.96 -14.65
N PRO A 16 17.49 1.98 -13.78
CA PRO A 16 16.45 1.20 -13.15
C PRO A 16 15.55 2.12 -12.32
N ALA A 17 14.26 2.09 -12.58
CA ALA A 17 13.28 2.76 -11.73
C ALA A 17 13.28 2.08 -10.36
N LEU A 18 13.84 2.75 -9.35
CA LEU A 18 13.74 2.31 -7.96
C LEU A 18 12.31 2.59 -7.47
N ALA A 19 11.49 1.54 -7.38
CA ALA A 19 10.19 1.63 -6.75
C ALA A 19 10.39 1.89 -5.25
N LYS A 20 10.03 3.09 -4.78
CA LYS A 20 10.04 3.40 -3.35
C LYS A 20 8.93 2.60 -2.66
N GLU A 21 9.26 1.90 -1.58
CA GLU A 21 8.25 1.22 -0.77
C GLU A 21 7.20 2.23 -0.28
N LYS A 22 5.93 1.83 -0.37
CA LYS A 22 4.81 2.67 0.10
C LYS A 22 4.88 2.73 1.63
N PRO A 23 4.63 3.89 2.26
CA PRO A 23 4.50 3.97 3.70
C PRO A 23 3.46 2.97 4.20
N GLU A 24 3.82 2.19 5.22
CA GLU A 24 2.98 1.19 5.84
C GLU A 24 2.55 1.65 7.23
N PHE A 25 1.27 1.47 7.54
CA PHE A 25 0.67 1.80 8.82
C PHE A 25 -0.14 0.60 9.31
N THR A 26 -0.30 0.47 10.63
CA THR A 26 -1.07 -0.60 11.25
C THR A 26 -2.08 -0.03 12.21
N ILE A 27 -3.30 -0.57 12.20
CA ILE A 27 -4.30 -0.42 13.26
C ILE A 27 -4.75 -1.81 13.73
N ILE A 28 -5.16 -1.88 14.99
CA ILE A 28 -5.64 -3.10 15.63
C ILE A 28 -7.14 -2.93 15.90
N ILE A 29 -7.92 -3.98 15.71
CA ILE A 29 -9.28 -4.11 16.23
C ILE A 29 -9.20 -5.05 17.41
N LYS A 30 -9.55 -4.55 18.59
CA LYS A 30 -9.58 -5.31 19.84
C LYS A 30 -10.68 -4.79 20.74
N ASP A 31 -11.40 -5.69 21.39
CA ASP A 31 -12.57 -5.37 22.21
C ASP A 31 -13.56 -4.49 21.43
N HIS A 32 -13.72 -4.78 20.12
CA HIS A 32 -14.53 -4.04 19.15
C HIS A 32 -14.14 -2.55 18.99
N ARG A 33 -12.87 -2.20 19.23
CA ARG A 33 -12.33 -0.85 19.08
C ARG A 33 -11.10 -0.83 18.20
N PHE A 34 -10.98 0.25 17.42
CA PHE A 34 -9.74 0.56 16.72
C PHE A 34 -8.70 1.13 17.67
N ASP A 35 -7.48 0.63 17.58
CA ASP A 35 -6.30 1.19 18.24
C ASP A 35 -5.17 1.43 17.21
N PRO A 36 -4.68 2.67 17.07
CA PRO A 36 -5.22 3.89 17.65
C PRO A 36 -6.59 4.27 17.07
N GLU A 37 -7.38 5.05 17.83
CA GLU A 37 -8.65 5.63 17.33
C GLU A 37 -8.44 6.66 16.21
N VAL A 38 -7.26 7.30 16.16
CA VAL A 38 -6.88 8.28 15.14
C VAL A 38 -5.51 7.93 14.58
N LEU A 39 -5.45 7.74 13.26
CA LEU A 39 -4.21 7.48 12.53
C LEU A 39 -3.84 8.68 11.65
N TYR A 40 -2.67 9.26 11.88
CA TYR A 40 -2.12 10.31 11.02
C TYR A 40 -1.28 9.72 9.90
N VAL A 41 -1.53 10.15 8.67
CA VAL A 41 -0.82 9.68 7.46
C VAL A 41 -0.34 10.86 6.61
N PRO A 42 0.71 10.69 5.79
CA PRO A 42 1.17 11.74 4.88
C PRO A 42 0.11 12.08 3.83
N ALA A 43 -0.20 13.38 3.68
CA ALA A 43 -1.05 13.88 2.62
C ALA A 43 -0.43 13.65 1.23
N GLY A 44 -1.26 13.44 0.21
CA GLY A 44 -0.79 13.29 -1.17
C GLY A 44 -0.02 11.98 -1.47
N VAL A 45 0.08 11.04 -0.52
CA VAL A 45 0.84 9.79 -0.68
C VAL A 45 -0.09 8.58 -0.63
N LYS A 46 0.08 7.65 -1.57
CA LYS A 46 -0.57 6.33 -1.49
C LYS A 46 0.08 5.51 -0.38
N ILE A 47 -0.72 5.05 0.57
CA ILE A 47 -0.24 4.25 1.72
C ILE A 47 -0.76 2.82 1.68
N LYS A 48 -0.13 1.96 2.48
CA LYS A 48 -0.60 0.60 2.80
C LYS A 48 -1.04 0.57 4.26
N LEU A 49 -2.32 0.31 4.49
CA LEU A 49 -2.87 0.12 5.83
C LEU A 49 -3.00 -1.38 6.10
N ILE A 50 -2.41 -1.83 7.21
CA ILE A 50 -2.61 -3.14 7.80
C ILE A 50 -3.67 -3.00 8.89
N VAL A 51 -4.71 -3.81 8.82
CA VAL A 51 -5.72 -3.90 9.88
C VAL A 51 -5.62 -5.29 10.48
N ILE A 52 -5.36 -5.39 11.78
CA ILE A 52 -5.23 -6.65 12.51
C ILE A 52 -6.47 -6.79 13.38
N ASN A 53 -7.23 -7.86 13.20
CA ASN A 53 -8.33 -8.20 14.09
C ASN A 53 -7.81 -9.16 15.17
N GLU A 54 -7.69 -8.68 16.40
CA GLU A 54 -7.34 -9.48 17.58
C GLU A 54 -8.57 -10.10 18.28
N ASP A 55 -9.77 -9.70 17.90
CA ASP A 55 -11.01 -10.29 18.41
C ASP A 55 -11.23 -11.70 17.87
N PRO A 56 -11.98 -12.55 18.60
CA PRO A 56 -12.25 -13.92 18.15
C PRO A 56 -13.30 -13.99 17.03
N THR A 57 -14.07 -12.92 16.82
CA THR A 57 -15.15 -12.81 15.84
C THR A 57 -14.72 -12.05 14.59
N PRO A 58 -15.40 -12.23 13.44
CA PRO A 58 -15.23 -11.34 12.30
C PRO A 58 -15.54 -9.89 12.67
N GLU A 59 -14.68 -8.98 12.21
CA GLU A 59 -14.81 -7.53 12.38
C GLU A 59 -14.75 -6.84 11.01
N GLU A 60 -15.20 -5.59 10.96
CA GLU A 60 -15.29 -4.82 9.73
C GLU A 60 -14.47 -3.53 9.79
N PHE A 61 -13.70 -3.26 8.74
CA PHE A 61 -13.18 -1.94 8.45
C PHE A 61 -14.04 -1.32 7.34
N GLU A 62 -14.68 -0.18 7.63
CA GLU A 62 -15.47 0.58 6.66
C GLU A 62 -15.11 2.06 6.73
N SER A 63 -14.93 2.67 5.55
CA SER A 63 -14.83 4.11 5.40
C SER A 63 -15.49 4.53 4.09
N TYR A 64 -16.59 5.27 4.22
CA TYR A 64 -17.31 5.85 3.09
C TYR A 64 -16.44 6.85 2.31
N GLU A 65 -15.76 7.75 3.01
CA GLU A 65 -14.90 8.80 2.40
C GLU A 65 -13.75 8.19 1.58
N LEU A 66 -13.19 7.08 2.06
CA LEU A 66 -12.10 6.38 1.36
C LEU A 66 -12.63 5.40 0.29
N ASN A 67 -13.94 5.14 0.27
CA ASN A 67 -14.58 4.09 -0.52
C ASN A 67 -13.86 2.73 -0.31
N ARG A 68 -13.71 2.33 0.96
CA ARG A 68 -13.06 1.09 1.35
C ARG A 68 -13.88 0.37 2.40
N GLU A 69 -14.13 -0.91 2.14
CA GLU A 69 -14.81 -1.84 3.05
C GLU A 69 -14.03 -3.15 3.06
N LYS A 70 -13.90 -3.76 4.24
CA LYS A 70 -13.31 -5.09 4.39
C LYS A 70 -13.76 -5.78 5.67
N ILE A 71 -14.35 -6.96 5.52
CA ILE A 71 -14.52 -7.93 6.61
C ILE A 71 -13.20 -8.68 6.87
N ILE A 72 -12.83 -8.79 8.14
CA ILE A 72 -11.59 -9.38 8.64
C ILE A 72 -11.97 -10.44 9.68
N GLY A 73 -11.71 -11.71 9.37
CA GLY A 73 -11.96 -12.79 10.34
C GLY A 73 -11.15 -12.62 11.63
N GLY A 74 -11.65 -13.16 12.73
CA GLY A 74 -10.97 -13.12 14.03
C GLY A 74 -9.55 -13.70 13.98
N GLY A 75 -8.61 -13.04 14.65
CA GLY A 75 -7.19 -13.39 14.63
C GLY A 75 -6.53 -13.34 13.24
N ARG A 76 -7.08 -12.54 12.31
CA ARG A 76 -6.53 -12.35 10.95
C ARG A 76 -6.16 -10.89 10.70
N LYS A 77 -5.45 -10.68 9.60
CA LYS A 77 -5.10 -9.35 9.10
C LYS A 77 -5.60 -9.12 7.68
N ALA A 78 -5.90 -7.87 7.37
CA ALA A 78 -6.16 -7.41 6.02
C ALA A 78 -5.15 -6.33 5.62
N THR A 79 -4.93 -6.20 4.31
CA THR A 79 -4.16 -5.12 3.71
C THR A 79 -5.09 -4.27 2.86
N ILE A 80 -5.13 -2.97 3.13
CA ILE A 80 -5.97 -1.99 2.46
C ILE A 80 -5.07 -0.92 1.87
N TYR A 81 -5.21 -0.64 0.57
CA TYR A 81 -4.49 0.46 -0.06
C TYR A 81 -5.36 1.70 -0.11
N ILE A 82 -4.89 2.76 0.52
CA ILE A 82 -5.53 4.08 0.54
C ILE A 82 -4.76 4.98 -0.44
N GLY A 83 -5.49 5.61 -1.35
CA GLY A 83 -4.90 6.55 -2.30
C GLY A 83 -4.39 7.82 -1.60
N PRO A 84 -3.74 8.73 -2.33
CA PRO A 84 -3.46 10.08 -1.84
C PRO A 84 -4.72 10.73 -1.25
N LEU A 85 -4.61 11.23 -0.01
CA LEU A 85 -5.63 12.05 0.68
C LEU A 85 -5.36 13.54 0.46
#